data_AF-A0A432QHK3-F1
#
_entry.id   AF-A0A432QHK3-F1
#
_cell.length_a   1.000
_cell.length_b   1.000
_cell.length_c   1.000
_cell.angle_alpha   90.00
_cell.angle_beta   90.00
_cell.angle_gamma   90.00
#
_symmetry.space_group_name_H-M   'P 1'
#
loop_
_entity.id
_entity.type
_entity.pdbx_description
1 polymer ?
#
loop_
_entity_poly.entity_id
_entity_poly.type
_entity_poly.pdbx_seq_one_letter_code
_entity_poly.pdbx_strand_id
1 'polypeptide(L)'
;MAKQESAFDLKHIEETAAVETSGFLDELNLPPALTDFLRKNQRTIWLVVGIVAAVVTVVSLYGSYRNYTFNKAAKAYDQAMLLEGDARITALQTVAEEHGSTPSAVWSRIELAHIDQAGGKFADALDKLVKINSTLKSDDLLKPLLLVNIGALYEQEKQLDKAVALYKELQTFNGFDKDAANRLGRVYEAQGKNDKAREMYEQYLLLSAGDGADPRQNDPVRAMVQASLNRLQ
;
A
#
# COMPACT_ATOMS: atom_id res chain seq x y z
N MET A 1 -79.12 55.87 28.22
CA MET A 1 -78.82 54.78 27.26
C MET A 1 -78.30 55.41 25.99
N ALA A 2 -76.99 55.30 25.73
CA ALA A 2 -76.39 55.45 24.41
C ALA A 2 -75.02 54.77 24.47
N LYS A 3 -74.79 53.92 23.48
CA LYS A 3 -73.85 52.80 23.44
C LYS A 3 -72.42 53.32 23.21
N GLN A 4 -71.43 52.77 23.93
CA GLN A 4 -70.02 52.91 23.59
C GLN A 4 -69.78 52.29 22.21
N GLU A 5 -69.33 53.08 21.25
CA GLU A 5 -68.77 52.56 20.00
C GLU A 5 -67.28 52.24 20.22
N SER A 6 -66.94 51.01 19.89
CA SER A 6 -65.66 50.36 20.10
C SER A 6 -64.57 51.01 19.24
N ALA A 7 -63.45 51.40 19.85
CA ALA A 7 -62.25 51.92 19.16
C ALA A 7 -61.45 50.84 18.40
N PHE A 8 -62.01 49.64 18.23
CA PHE A 8 -61.42 48.54 17.47
C PHE A 8 -62.29 48.23 16.25
N ASP A 9 -62.28 49.15 15.28
CA ASP A 9 -62.74 48.87 13.92
C ASP A 9 -61.50 48.46 13.10
N LEU A 10 -61.11 47.19 13.22
CA LEU A 10 -60.05 46.57 12.39
C LEU A 10 -60.59 46.27 10.98
N LYS A 11 -61.10 47.29 10.30
CA LYS A 11 -61.41 47.24 8.87
C LYS A 11 -60.39 48.12 8.14
N HIS A 12 -59.55 47.45 7.36
CA HIS A 12 -58.43 48.01 6.60
C HIS A 12 -57.15 48.24 7.39
N ILE A 13 -56.61 47.15 7.97
CA ILE A 13 -55.20 46.91 7.68
C ILE A 13 -55.23 46.38 6.24
N GLU A 14 -54.95 47.25 5.27
CA GLU A 14 -54.44 46.75 3.99
C GLU A 14 -53.31 45.82 4.36
N GLU A 15 -53.52 44.53 4.10
CA GLU A 15 -52.46 43.55 4.02
C GLU A 15 -51.51 44.10 2.98
N THR A 16 -50.55 44.93 3.42
CA THR A 16 -49.44 45.40 2.61
C THR A 16 -48.86 44.12 2.06
N ALA A 17 -49.16 43.86 0.79
CA ALA A 17 -48.80 42.66 0.09
C ALA A 17 -47.38 42.34 0.52
N ALA A 18 -47.22 41.19 1.18
CA ALA A 18 -45.95 40.74 1.69
C ALA A 18 -44.91 41.08 0.62
N VAL A 19 -43.97 41.98 0.94
CA VAL A 19 -42.85 42.25 0.04
C VAL A 19 -42.24 40.87 -0.16
N GLU A 20 -42.50 40.26 -1.32
CA GLU A 20 -41.92 38.98 -1.71
C GLU A 20 -40.43 39.26 -1.68
N THR A 21 -39.78 38.88 -0.58
CA THR A 21 -38.34 39.05 -0.42
C THR A 21 -37.74 38.32 -1.60
N SER A 22 -37.16 39.08 -2.53
CA SER A 22 -36.50 38.55 -3.72
C SER A 22 -35.61 37.42 -3.26
N GLY A 23 -35.96 36.20 -3.65
CA GLY A 23 -35.20 35.03 -3.22
C GLY A 23 -33.78 35.18 -3.74
N PHE A 24 -32.78 34.66 -3.03
CA PHE A 24 -31.38 34.68 -3.47
C PHE A 24 -31.20 34.22 -4.94
N LEU A 25 -32.10 33.36 -5.44
CA LEU A 25 -32.12 32.89 -6.84
C LEU A 25 -32.48 33.98 -7.87
N ASP A 26 -33.25 34.99 -7.47
CA ASP A 26 -33.75 36.07 -8.33
C ASP A 26 -32.71 37.17 -8.53
N GLU A 27 -31.81 37.35 -7.56
CA GLU A 27 -30.66 38.27 -7.65
C GLU A 27 -29.55 37.75 -8.57
N LEU A 28 -29.51 36.43 -8.82
CA LEU A 28 -28.49 35.77 -9.64
C LEU A 28 -28.72 35.88 -11.15
N ASN A 29 -29.78 36.57 -11.60
CA ASN A 29 -30.16 36.76 -13.01
C ASN A 29 -30.12 35.45 -13.82
N LEU A 30 -30.62 34.36 -13.22
CA LEU A 30 -30.60 33.02 -13.81
C LEU A 30 -31.69 32.87 -14.88
N PRO A 31 -31.50 32.02 -15.92
CA PRO A 31 -32.55 31.71 -16.88
C PRO A 31 -33.81 31.14 -16.19
N PRO A 32 -35.03 31.47 -16.64
CA PRO A 32 -36.28 31.10 -15.95
C PRO A 32 -36.46 29.57 -15.82
N ALA A 33 -35.98 28.80 -16.78
CA ALA A 33 -36.01 27.33 -16.71
C ALA A 33 -35.15 26.77 -15.54
N LEU A 34 -34.05 27.46 -15.20
CA LEU A 34 -33.15 27.04 -14.13
C LEU A 34 -33.69 27.44 -12.75
N THR A 35 -34.27 28.63 -12.62
CA THR A 35 -34.92 29.07 -11.37
C THR A 35 -36.08 28.15 -11.01
N ASP A 36 -36.91 27.78 -11.98
CA ASP A 36 -38.04 26.87 -11.79
C ASP A 36 -37.57 25.47 -11.37
N PHE A 37 -36.50 24.98 -12.00
CA PHE A 37 -35.90 23.70 -11.63
C PHE A 37 -35.35 23.70 -10.19
N LEU A 38 -34.60 24.73 -9.81
CA LEU A 38 -34.00 24.84 -8.47
C LEU A 38 -35.08 24.98 -7.40
N ARG A 39 -36.11 25.80 -7.62
CA ARG A 39 -37.26 25.93 -6.71
C ARG A 39 -38.01 24.62 -6.57
N LYS A 40 -38.32 23.94 -7.69
CA LYS A 40 -39.04 22.65 -7.69
C LYS A 40 -38.27 21.54 -6.98
N ASN A 41 -36.94 21.51 -7.11
CA ASN A 41 -36.09 20.45 -6.56
C ASN A 41 -35.33 20.86 -5.30
N GLN A 42 -35.66 22.00 -4.67
CA GLN A 42 -34.89 22.58 -3.57
C GLN A 42 -34.62 21.60 -2.42
N ARG A 43 -35.62 20.82 -1.99
CA ARG A 43 -35.47 19.81 -0.93
C ARG A 43 -34.49 18.69 -1.32
N THR A 44 -34.59 18.20 -2.55
CA THR A 44 -33.70 17.17 -3.09
C THR A 44 -32.27 17.68 -3.18
N ILE A 45 -32.08 18.92 -3.63
CA ILE A 45 -30.77 19.56 -3.73
C ILE A 45 -30.12 19.68 -2.34
N TRP A 46 -30.85 20.18 -1.33
CA TRP A 46 -30.32 20.26 0.04
C TRP A 46 -29.98 18.90 0.63
N LEU A 47 -30.79 17.87 0.36
CA LEU A 47 -30.49 16.49 0.77
C LEU A 47 -29.18 16.01 0.12
N VAL A 48 -29.03 16.18 -1.19
CA VAL A 48 -27.81 15.80 -1.92
C VAL A 48 -26.59 16.56 -1.40
N VAL A 49 -26.69 17.88 -1.20
CA VAL A 49 -25.61 18.71 -0.64
C VAL A 49 -25.23 18.23 0.76
N GLY A 50 -26.22 17.90 1.60
CA GLY A 50 -25.99 17.35 2.94
C GLY A 50 -25.26 16.00 2.91
N ILE A 51 -25.65 15.09 2.01
CA ILE A 51 -24.96 13.80 1.83
C ILE A 51 -23.53 14.03 1.35
N VAL A 52 -23.31 14.89 0.36
CA VAL A 52 -21.97 15.19 -0.15
C VAL A 52 -21.08 15.77 0.95
N ALA A 53 -21.59 16.73 1.73
CA ALA A 53 -20.85 17.31 2.85
C ALA A 53 -20.51 16.27 3.93
N ALA A 54 -21.44 15.37 4.26
CA ALA A 54 -21.21 14.28 5.20
C ALA A 54 -20.13 13.31 4.68
N VAL A 55 -20.21 12.91 3.41
CA VAL A 55 -19.21 12.03 2.77
C VAL A 55 -17.82 12.68 2.79
N VAL A 56 -17.71 13.95 2.39
CA VAL A 56 -16.43 14.69 2.41
C VAL A 56 -15.86 14.75 3.82
N THR A 57 -16.70 15.02 4.83
CA THR A 57 -16.27 15.08 6.23
C THR A 57 -15.78 13.72 6.73
N VAL A 58 -16.50 12.64 6.42
CA VAL A 58 -16.10 11.26 6.80
C VAL A 58 -14.79 10.86 6.13
N VAL A 59 -14.63 11.14 4.82
CA VAL A 59 -13.40 10.84 4.08
C VAL A 59 -12.21 11.63 4.66
N SER A 60 -12.42 12.92 4.97
CA SER A 60 -11.39 13.77 5.56
C SER A 60 -10.97 13.28 6.95
N LEU A 61 -11.93 12.98 7.83
CA LEU A 61 -11.65 12.45 9.17
C LEU A 61 -10.94 11.09 9.12
N TYR A 62 -11.40 10.19 8.23
CA TYR A 62 -10.77 8.90 8.03
C TYR A 62 -9.33 9.04 7.51
N GLY A 63 -9.09 9.90 6.52
CA GLY A 63 -7.76 10.21 6.01
C GLY A 63 -6.83 10.75 7.10
N SER A 64 -7.33 11.69 7.92
CA SER A 64 -6.58 12.25 9.05
C SER A 64 -6.21 11.19 10.09
N TYR A 65 -7.16 10.34 10.50
CA TYR A 65 -6.91 9.26 11.44
C TYR A 65 -5.90 8.24 10.91
N ARG A 66 -6.02 7.88 9.63
CA ARG A 66 -5.08 6.96 8.95
C ARG A 66 -3.67 7.54 8.90
N ASN A 67 -3.53 8.81 8.53
CA ASN A 67 -2.23 9.50 8.49
C ASN A 67 -1.60 9.60 9.88
N TYR A 68 -2.38 9.91 10.91
CA TYR A 68 -1.90 9.92 12.30
C TYR A 68 -1.38 8.54 12.72
N THR A 69 -2.12 7.47 12.42
CA THR A 69 -1.72 6.10 12.73
C THR A 69 -0.44 5.72 11.99
N PHE A 70 -0.30 6.09 10.72
CA PHE A 70 0.89 5.84 9.92
C PHE A 70 2.11 6.56 10.47
N ASN A 71 1.99 7.84 10.81
CA ASN A 71 3.09 8.62 11.38
C ASN A 71 3.51 8.08 12.75
N LYS A 72 2.54 7.67 13.58
CA LYS A 72 2.83 7.06 14.88
C LYS A 72 3.59 5.74 14.72
N ALA A 73 3.14 4.88 13.80
CA ALA A 73 3.77 3.59 13.53
C ALA A 73 5.18 3.74 12.94
N ALA A 74 5.37 4.68 12.01
CA ALA A 74 6.67 5.00 11.44
C ALA A 74 7.65 5.47 12.52
N LYS A 75 7.23 6.40 13.38
CA LYS A 75 8.07 6.86 14.50
C LYS A 75 8.44 5.72 15.46
N ALA A 76 7.50 4.84 15.79
CA ALA A 76 7.76 3.72 16.67
C ALA A 76 8.73 2.70 16.03
N TYR A 77 8.59 2.46 14.72
CA TYR A 77 9.53 1.64 13.95
C TYR A 77 10.94 2.24 13.94
N ASP A 78 11.07 3.53 13.64
CA ASP A 78 12.36 4.22 13.62
C ASP A 78 13.04 4.13 14.98
N GLN A 79 12.29 4.31 16.07
CA GLN A 79 12.80 4.13 17.42
C GLN A 79 13.24 2.69 17.70
N ALA A 80 12.48 1.70 17.25
CA ALA A 80 12.86 0.29 17.39
C ALA A 80 14.18 -0.02 16.67
N MET A 81 14.42 0.58 15.50
CA MET A 81 15.66 0.39 14.73
C MET A 81 16.91 0.98 15.40
N LEU A 82 16.75 1.88 16.37
CA LEU A 82 17.88 2.43 17.16
C LEU A 82 18.28 1.55 18.35
N LEU A 83 17.48 0.55 18.69
CA LEU A 83 17.73 -0.37 19.80
C LEU A 83 18.57 -1.57 19.35
N GLU A 84 19.12 -2.31 20.30
CA GLU A 84 19.86 -3.55 20.05
C GLU A 84 19.32 -4.72 20.89
N GLY A 85 19.65 -5.94 20.48
CA GLY A 85 19.29 -7.18 21.18
C GLY A 85 17.78 -7.33 21.41
N ASP A 86 17.43 -7.83 22.61
CA ASP A 86 16.04 -8.13 22.97
C ASP A 86 15.15 -6.88 22.98
N ALA A 87 15.68 -5.71 23.33
CA ALA A 87 14.93 -4.45 23.33
C ALA A 87 14.44 -4.09 21.92
N ARG A 88 15.28 -4.31 20.89
CA ARG A 88 14.88 -4.14 19.49
C ARG A 88 13.78 -5.11 19.09
N ILE A 89 13.90 -6.38 19.49
CA ILE A 89 12.92 -7.43 19.18
C ILE A 89 11.57 -7.07 19.79
N THR A 90 11.52 -6.73 21.07
CA THR A 90 10.28 -6.33 21.75
C THR A 90 9.65 -5.10 21.11
N ALA A 91 10.44 -4.07 20.80
CA ALA A 91 9.92 -2.87 20.15
C ALA A 91 9.33 -3.18 18.75
N LEU A 92 9.99 -4.03 17.96
CA LEU A 92 9.47 -4.45 16.66
C LEU A 92 8.19 -5.28 16.78
N GLN A 93 8.09 -6.15 17.79
CA GLN A 93 6.86 -6.90 18.07
C GLN A 93 5.71 -5.95 18.42
N THR A 94 5.95 -4.95 19.28
CA THR A 94 4.95 -3.93 19.61
C THR A 94 4.48 -3.18 18.37
N VAL A 95 5.39 -2.75 17.48
CA VAL A 95 4.99 -2.09 16.22
C VAL A 95 4.17 -3.03 15.34
N ALA A 96 4.57 -4.30 15.22
CA ALA A 96 3.85 -5.28 14.42
C ALA A 96 2.43 -5.57 14.94
N GLU A 97 2.23 -5.55 16.25
CA GLU A 97 0.96 -5.87 16.90
C GLU A 97 0.02 -4.67 16.99
N GLU A 98 0.51 -3.52 17.49
CA GLU A 98 -0.31 -2.32 17.69
C GLU A 98 -0.63 -1.57 16.38
N HIS A 99 0.21 -1.75 15.36
CA HIS A 99 0.10 -1.02 14.09
C HIS A 99 -0.07 -1.94 12.89
N GLY A 100 -0.71 -3.10 13.08
CA GLY A 100 -0.71 -4.20 12.11
C GLY A 100 -1.15 -3.89 10.68
N SER A 101 -1.96 -2.85 10.47
CA SER A 101 -2.44 -2.38 9.15
C SER A 101 -1.50 -1.38 8.45
N THR A 102 -0.37 -1.05 9.07
CA THR A 102 0.58 -0.06 8.55
C THR A 102 1.76 -0.72 7.84
N PRO A 103 2.41 -0.04 6.89
CA PRO A 103 3.65 -0.53 6.28
C PRO A 103 4.76 -0.78 7.31
N SER A 104 4.85 0.06 8.35
CA SER A 104 5.83 -0.09 9.44
C SER A 104 5.68 -1.41 10.19
N ALA A 105 4.45 -1.89 10.39
CA ALA A 105 4.23 -3.22 10.97
C ALA A 105 4.64 -4.35 10.03
N VAL A 106 4.44 -4.20 8.72
CA VAL A 106 4.93 -5.18 7.73
C VAL A 106 6.46 -5.25 7.78
N TRP A 107 7.13 -4.09 7.72
CA TRP A 107 8.58 -4.02 7.85
C TRP A 107 9.09 -4.58 9.17
N SER A 108 8.41 -4.30 10.28
CA SER A 108 8.75 -4.88 11.59
C SER A 108 8.75 -6.40 11.56
N ARG A 109 7.76 -7.02 10.92
CA ARG A 109 7.67 -8.48 10.79
C ARG A 109 8.76 -9.04 9.88
N ILE A 110 9.13 -8.33 8.81
CA ILE A 110 10.26 -8.71 7.93
C ILE A 110 11.57 -8.67 8.72
N GLU A 111 11.81 -7.60 9.46
CA GLU A 111 13.01 -7.45 10.30
C GLU A 111 13.09 -8.52 11.39
N LEU A 112 11.96 -8.84 12.04
CA LEU A 112 11.90 -9.96 12.99
C LEU A 112 12.24 -11.29 12.33
N ALA A 113 11.78 -11.53 11.09
CA ALA A 113 12.15 -12.73 10.35
C ALA A 113 13.66 -12.77 10.02
N HIS A 114 14.27 -11.63 9.68
CA HIS A 114 15.72 -11.55 9.48
C HIS A 114 16.51 -11.80 10.77
N ILE A 115 16.02 -11.30 11.90
CA ILE A 115 16.61 -11.59 13.22
C ILE A 115 16.53 -13.09 13.52
N ASP A 116 15.39 -13.72 13.28
CA ASP A 116 15.23 -15.18 13.46
C ASP A 116 16.16 -15.97 12.53
N GLN A 117 16.26 -15.56 11.26
CA GLN A 117 17.19 -16.15 10.29
C GLN A 117 18.65 -16.03 10.76
N ALA A 118 19.07 -14.86 11.25
CA ALA A 118 20.41 -14.65 11.80
C ALA A 118 20.67 -15.49 13.05
N GLY A 119 19.62 -15.74 13.85
CA GLY A 119 19.65 -16.66 14.98
C GLY A 119 19.56 -18.15 14.62
N GLY A 120 19.53 -18.50 13.33
CA GLY A 120 19.40 -19.88 12.85
C GLY A 120 17.99 -20.49 12.98
N LYS A 121 16.99 -19.69 13.37
CA LYS A 121 15.59 -20.10 13.51
C LYS A 121 14.87 -19.99 12.17
N PHE A 122 15.33 -20.75 11.17
CA PHE A 122 14.84 -20.64 9.79
C PHE A 122 13.35 -20.94 9.65
N ALA A 123 12.82 -21.89 10.44
CA ALA A 123 11.39 -22.21 10.45
C ALA A 123 10.53 -21.01 10.92
N ASP A 124 10.96 -20.32 11.97
CA ASP A 124 10.25 -19.16 12.54
C ASP A 124 10.29 -17.96 11.58
N ALA A 125 11.43 -17.76 10.90
CA ALA A 125 11.58 -16.75 9.87
C ALA A 125 10.66 -17.04 8.67
N LEU A 126 10.62 -18.31 8.24
CA LEU A 126 9.81 -18.75 7.11
C LEU A 126 8.31 -18.55 7.40
N ASP A 127 7.84 -18.95 8.57
CA ASP A 127 6.45 -18.76 9.00
C ASP A 127 6.03 -17.28 8.94
N LYS A 128 6.88 -16.38 9.46
CA LYS A 128 6.63 -14.93 9.43
C LYS A 128 6.52 -14.40 7.99
N LEU A 129 7.47 -14.74 7.12
CA LEU A 129 7.48 -14.23 5.75
C LEU A 129 6.35 -14.83 4.89
N VAL A 130 6.02 -16.11 5.06
CA VAL A 130 4.92 -16.75 4.34
C VAL A 130 3.57 -16.15 4.74
N LYS A 131 3.37 -15.85 6.03
CA LYS A 131 2.18 -15.13 6.51
C LYS A 131 2.05 -13.77 5.84
N ILE A 132 3.13 -12.99 5.76
CA ILE A 132 3.13 -11.71 5.03
C ILE A 132 2.76 -11.96 3.57
N ASN A 133 3.44 -12.87 2.89
CA ASN A 133 3.22 -13.15 1.47
C ASN A 133 1.77 -13.56 1.14
N SER A 134 1.07 -14.25 2.05
CA SER A 134 -0.34 -14.62 1.86
C SER A 134 -1.33 -13.45 1.95
N THR A 135 -0.92 -12.33 2.54
CA THR A 135 -1.75 -11.12 2.64
C THR A 135 -1.52 -10.14 1.50
N LEU A 136 -0.42 -10.30 0.76
CA LEU A 136 -0.06 -9.44 -0.37
C LEU A 136 -0.81 -9.87 -1.63
N LYS A 137 -1.21 -8.88 -2.43
CA LYS A 137 -1.71 -9.12 -3.78
C LYS A 137 -0.57 -9.60 -4.68
N SER A 138 -0.92 -10.27 -5.78
CA SER A 138 0.08 -10.81 -6.72
C SER A 138 0.91 -9.72 -7.40
N ASP A 139 0.39 -8.50 -7.53
CA ASP A 139 1.04 -7.33 -8.14
C ASP A 139 1.67 -6.36 -7.13
N ASP A 140 1.75 -6.76 -5.85
CA ASP A 140 2.32 -5.92 -4.79
C ASP A 140 3.82 -5.69 -5.01
N LEU A 141 4.27 -4.44 -4.86
CA LEU A 141 5.67 -4.05 -5.02
C LEU A 141 6.60 -4.73 -4.00
N LEU A 142 6.06 -5.20 -2.86
CA LEU A 142 6.83 -5.96 -1.87
C LEU A 142 6.98 -7.45 -2.24
N LYS A 143 6.14 -7.98 -3.14
CA LYS A 143 6.13 -9.41 -3.48
C LYS A 143 7.52 -9.91 -3.92
N PRO A 144 8.24 -9.26 -4.86
CA PRO A 144 9.56 -9.73 -5.29
C PRO A 144 10.56 -9.87 -4.14
N LEU A 145 10.58 -8.90 -3.23
CA LEU A 145 11.47 -8.91 -2.07
C LEU A 145 11.14 -10.08 -1.13
N LEU A 146 9.85 -10.36 -0.92
CA LEU A 146 9.41 -11.49 -0.11
C LEU A 146 9.78 -12.82 -0.77
N LEU A 147 9.60 -12.97 -2.07
CA LEU A 147 9.99 -14.18 -2.83
C LEU A 147 11.50 -14.44 -2.71
N VAL A 148 12.32 -13.39 -2.80
CA VAL A 148 13.77 -13.46 -2.59
C VAL A 148 14.11 -14.01 -1.21
N ASN A 149 13.54 -13.44 -0.15
CA ASN A 149 13.83 -13.81 1.23
C ASN A 149 13.34 -15.23 1.57
N ILE A 150 12.11 -15.57 1.19
CA ILE A 150 11.54 -16.92 1.41
C ILE A 150 12.34 -17.96 0.61
N GLY A 151 12.71 -17.65 -0.63
CA GLY A 151 13.53 -18.53 -1.45
C GLY A 151 14.89 -18.82 -0.82
N ALA A 152 15.54 -17.78 -0.27
CA ALA A 152 16.85 -17.94 0.38
C ALA A 152 16.74 -18.81 1.65
N LEU A 153 15.67 -18.68 2.43
CA LEU A 153 15.40 -19.56 3.56
C LEU A 153 15.19 -21.02 3.12
N TYR A 154 14.46 -21.25 2.03
CA TYR A 154 14.32 -22.60 1.48
C TYR A 154 15.63 -23.18 0.96
N GLU A 155 16.54 -22.36 0.40
CA GLU A 155 17.90 -22.80 0.07
C GLU A 155 18.66 -23.25 1.32
N GLN A 156 18.62 -22.47 2.40
CA GLN A 156 19.28 -22.79 3.66
C GLN A 156 18.75 -24.09 4.28
N GLU A 157 17.45 -24.32 4.18
CA GLU A 157 16.76 -25.54 4.63
C GLU A 157 16.88 -26.73 3.63
N LYS A 158 17.66 -26.57 2.54
CA LYS A 158 17.82 -27.57 1.46
C LYS A 158 16.51 -27.97 0.76
N GLN A 159 15.46 -27.16 0.88
CA GLN A 159 14.17 -27.34 0.21
C GLN A 159 14.21 -26.72 -1.21
N LEU A 160 15.15 -27.21 -2.02
CA LEU A 160 15.54 -26.57 -3.28
C LEU A 160 14.39 -26.48 -4.30
N ASP A 161 13.49 -27.46 -4.36
CA ASP A 161 12.34 -27.41 -5.28
C ASP A 161 11.37 -26.26 -4.96
N LYS A 162 11.21 -25.92 -3.67
CA LYS A 162 10.40 -24.77 -3.25
C LYS A 162 11.08 -23.45 -3.61
N ALA A 163 12.41 -23.37 -3.45
CA ALA A 163 13.19 -22.22 -3.88
C ALA A 163 13.08 -22.00 -5.40
N VAL A 164 13.16 -23.06 -6.21
CA VAL A 164 12.95 -22.98 -7.67
C VAL A 164 11.58 -22.40 -8.00
N ALA A 165 10.51 -22.85 -7.33
CA ALA A 165 9.16 -22.35 -7.59
C ALA A 165 9.06 -20.84 -7.33
N LEU A 166 9.61 -20.36 -6.21
CA LEU A 166 9.60 -18.94 -5.86
C LEU A 166 10.45 -18.09 -6.80
N TYR A 167 11.60 -18.58 -7.23
CA TYR A 167 12.45 -17.82 -8.15
C TYR A 167 11.93 -17.82 -9.59
N LYS A 168 11.15 -18.83 -9.99
CA LYS A 168 10.36 -18.76 -11.23
C LYS A 168 9.23 -17.74 -11.13
N GLU A 169 8.56 -17.65 -9.97
CA GLU A 169 7.58 -16.58 -9.73
C GLU A 169 8.25 -15.21 -9.78
N LEU A 170 9.42 -15.05 -9.14
CA LEU A 170 10.21 -13.80 -9.16
C LEU A 170 10.56 -13.35 -10.58
N GLN A 171 10.88 -14.28 -11.48
CA GLN A 171 11.18 -13.99 -12.88
C GLN A 171 9.99 -13.38 -13.64
N THR A 172 8.78 -13.44 -13.10
CA THR A 172 7.62 -12.78 -13.74
C THR A 172 7.51 -11.30 -13.41
N PHE A 173 8.30 -10.81 -12.46
CA PHE A 173 8.31 -9.40 -12.04
C PHE A 173 9.33 -8.60 -12.85
N ASN A 174 8.85 -7.57 -13.54
CA ASN A 174 9.68 -6.68 -14.33
C ASN A 174 10.78 -6.04 -13.46
N GLY A 175 12.02 -6.11 -13.94
CA GLY A 175 13.21 -5.63 -13.22
C GLY A 175 13.82 -6.65 -12.25
N PHE A 176 13.21 -7.83 -12.09
CA PHE A 176 13.75 -8.92 -11.26
C PHE A 176 14.22 -10.13 -12.07
N ASP A 177 14.05 -10.13 -13.40
CA ASP A 177 14.48 -11.22 -14.30
C ASP A 177 15.96 -11.60 -14.10
N LYS A 178 16.83 -10.58 -14.01
CA LYS A 178 18.27 -10.78 -13.83
C LYS A 178 18.56 -11.45 -12.47
N ASP A 179 18.00 -10.94 -11.38
CA ASP A 179 18.22 -11.51 -10.05
C ASP A 179 17.64 -12.94 -9.95
N ALA A 180 16.47 -13.17 -10.53
CA ALA A 180 15.85 -14.48 -10.62
C ALA A 180 16.72 -15.50 -11.36
N ALA A 181 17.30 -15.12 -12.50
CA ALA A 181 18.17 -15.98 -13.30
C ALA A 181 19.42 -16.42 -12.50
N ASN A 182 20.10 -15.48 -11.81
CA ASN A 182 21.23 -15.82 -10.95
C ASN A 182 20.84 -16.80 -9.83
N ARG A 183 19.71 -16.55 -9.15
CA ARG A 183 19.23 -17.40 -8.07
C ARG A 183 18.83 -18.79 -8.55
N LEU A 184 18.11 -18.88 -9.67
CA LEU A 184 17.76 -20.16 -10.30
C LEU A 184 19.02 -20.94 -10.71
N GLY A 185 20.03 -20.27 -11.27
CA GLY A 185 21.33 -20.87 -11.59
C GLY A 185 21.96 -21.53 -10.37
N ARG A 186 22.06 -20.78 -9.26
CA ARG A 186 22.60 -21.28 -7.98
C ARG A 186 21.81 -22.47 -7.43
N VAL A 187 20.48 -22.38 -7.44
CA VAL A 187 19.63 -23.47 -6.93
C VAL A 187 19.73 -24.72 -7.81
N TYR A 188 19.77 -24.58 -9.13
CA TYR A 188 19.93 -25.72 -10.03
C TYR A 188 21.31 -26.36 -9.91
N GLU A 189 22.38 -25.58 -9.70
CA GLU A 189 23.72 -26.09 -9.38
C GLU A 189 23.68 -26.91 -8.08
N ALA A 190 23.02 -26.40 -7.03
CA ALA A 190 22.84 -27.14 -5.77
C ALA A 190 21.99 -28.42 -5.91
N GLN A 191 21.10 -28.48 -6.91
CA GLN A 191 20.33 -29.68 -7.26
C GLN A 191 21.10 -30.66 -8.16
N GLY A 192 22.30 -30.31 -8.64
CA GLY A 192 23.05 -31.09 -9.63
C GLY A 192 22.46 -31.03 -11.05
N LYS A 193 21.53 -30.10 -11.30
CA LYS A 193 20.90 -29.89 -12.62
C LYS A 193 21.75 -28.93 -13.45
N ASN A 194 22.97 -29.36 -13.77
CA ASN A 194 24.02 -28.51 -14.37
C ASN A 194 23.59 -27.84 -15.69
N ASP A 195 22.85 -28.54 -16.55
CA ASP A 195 22.37 -27.97 -17.82
C ASP A 195 21.43 -26.79 -17.59
N LYS A 196 20.51 -26.92 -16.63
CA LYS A 196 19.58 -25.84 -16.26
C LYS A 196 20.29 -24.70 -15.54
N ALA A 197 21.30 -25.03 -14.72
CA ALA A 197 22.12 -24.01 -14.06
C ALA A 197 22.85 -23.16 -15.11
N ARG A 198 23.45 -23.80 -16.12
CA ARG A 198 24.12 -23.12 -17.24
C ARG A 198 23.17 -22.20 -17.99
N GLU A 199 21.99 -22.70 -18.38
CA GLU A 199 20.97 -21.91 -19.07
C GLU A 199 20.62 -20.63 -18.30
N MET A 200 20.39 -20.72 -16.98
CA MET A 200 20.03 -19.57 -16.15
C MET A 200 21.19 -18.59 -15.98
N TYR A 201 22.42 -19.08 -15.84
CA TYR A 201 23.60 -18.23 -15.77
C TYR A 201 23.90 -17.51 -17.09
N GLU A 202 23.70 -18.15 -18.23
CA GLU A 202 23.78 -17.52 -19.56
C GLU A 202 22.70 -16.45 -19.72
N GLN A 203 21.46 -16.74 -19.29
CA GLN A 203 20.38 -15.75 -19.27
C GLN A 203 20.73 -14.53 -18.42
N TYR A 204 21.31 -14.73 -17.23
CA TYR A 204 21.78 -13.64 -16.39
C TYR A 204 22.80 -12.73 -17.11
N LEU A 205 23.78 -13.32 -17.81
CA LEU A 205 24.80 -12.56 -18.55
C LEU A 205 24.19 -11.77 -19.71
N LEU A 206 23.22 -12.35 -20.41
CA LEU A 206 22.50 -11.68 -21.49
C LEU A 206 21.74 -10.46 -20.97
N LEU A 207 20.99 -10.61 -19.87
CA LEU A 207 20.24 -9.52 -19.24
C LEU A 207 21.19 -8.43 -18.71
N SER A 208 22.32 -8.82 -18.10
CA SER A 208 23.33 -7.88 -17.64
C SER A 208 23.98 -7.07 -18.78
N ALA A 209 24.03 -7.60 -20.00
CA ALA A 209 24.57 -6.90 -21.17
C ALA A 209 23.53 -6.01 -21.86
N GLY A 210 22.24 -6.34 -21.77
CA GLY A 210 21.13 -5.63 -22.42
C GLY A 210 20.58 -4.43 -21.66
N ASP A 211 20.76 -4.36 -20.33
CA ASP A 211 20.12 -3.36 -19.44
C ASP A 211 20.61 -1.89 -19.58
N GLY A 212 21.30 -1.53 -20.67
CA GLY A 212 21.96 -0.22 -20.76
C GLY A 212 22.95 0.02 -19.62
N ALA A 213 23.43 -1.08 -19.02
CA ALA A 213 24.30 -1.08 -17.86
C ALA A 213 25.49 -0.18 -18.14
N ASP A 214 25.65 0.87 -17.32
CA ASP A 214 26.84 1.71 -17.38
C ASP A 214 28.06 0.78 -17.31
N PRO A 215 28.96 0.77 -18.31
CA PRO A 215 30.17 -0.04 -18.28
C PRO A 215 31.05 0.20 -17.05
N ARG A 216 30.78 1.26 -16.28
CA ARG A 216 31.41 1.59 -14.99
C ARG A 216 30.75 0.94 -13.78
N GLN A 217 29.51 0.43 -13.89
CA GLN A 217 28.92 -0.43 -12.87
C GLN A 217 29.55 -1.81 -12.96
N ASN A 218 30.52 -2.03 -12.09
CA ASN A 218 31.10 -3.35 -11.89
C ASN A 218 30.03 -4.24 -11.23
N ASP A 219 29.32 -5.07 -12.00
CA ASP A 219 28.36 -6.04 -11.45
C ASP A 219 29.15 -7.17 -10.76
N PRO A 220 29.19 -7.21 -9.41
CA PRO A 220 30.03 -8.19 -8.70
C PRO A 220 29.53 -9.63 -8.92
N VAL A 221 28.24 -9.79 -9.23
CA VAL A 221 27.64 -11.11 -9.47
C VAL A 221 28.09 -11.67 -10.82
N ARG A 222 28.42 -10.82 -11.80
CA ARG A 222 28.91 -11.26 -13.11
C ARG A 222 30.16 -12.13 -13.03
N ALA A 223 31.12 -11.75 -12.19
CA ALA A 223 32.34 -12.54 -11.98
C ALA A 223 32.02 -13.90 -11.34
N MET A 224 31.09 -13.93 -10.38
CA MET A 224 30.64 -15.17 -9.74
C MET A 224 29.94 -16.09 -10.75
N VAL A 225 29.03 -15.54 -11.57
CA VAL A 225 28.31 -16.28 -12.60
C VAL A 225 29.25 -16.84 -13.65
N GLN A 226 30.24 -16.06 -14.10
CA GLN A 226 31.26 -16.54 -15.03
C GLN A 226 32.09 -17.68 -14.43
N ALA A 227 32.47 -17.56 -13.15
CA ALA A 227 33.17 -18.62 -12.44
C ALA A 227 32.31 -19.89 -12.32
N SER A 228 31.01 -19.76 -12.05
CA SER A 228 30.08 -20.89 -12.02
C SER A 228 29.95 -21.56 -13.39
N LEU A 229 29.81 -20.79 -14.47
CA LEU A 229 29.77 -21.33 -15.83
C LEU A 229 31.03 -22.13 -16.17
N ASN A 230 32.21 -21.63 -15.82
CA ASN A 230 33.48 -22.33 -16.06
C ASN A 230 33.58 -23.64 -15.26
N ARG A 231 32.97 -23.73 -14.06
CA ARG A 231 32.92 -24.98 -13.27
C ARG A 231 31.93 -26.00 -13.84
N LEU A 232 30.93 -25.53 -14.60
CA LEU A 232 29.90 -26.37 -15.20
C LEU A 232 30.28 -26.88 -16.60
N GLN A 233 31.45 -26.52 -17.14
CA GLN A 233 32.01 -27.02 -18.40
C GLN A 233 32.54 -28.45 -18.26
#